data_AF-A0A349K2Y6-F1
#
_entry.id   AF-A0A349K2Y6-F1
#
_cell.length_a   1.000
_cell.length_b   1.000
_cell.length_c   1.000
_cell.angle_alpha   90.00
_cell.angle_beta   90.00
_cell.angle_gamma   90.00
#
_symmetry.space_group_name_H-M   'P 1'
#
loop_
_entity.id
_entity.type
_entity.pdbx_description
1 polymer ?
#
loop_
_entity_poly.entity_id
_entity_poly.type
_entity_poly.pdbx_seq_one_letter_code
_entity_poly.pdbx_strand_id
1 'polypeptide(L)' 'QGADIDNDGDIDYLATNFGFNTKYKVSAEAPEILFYGDFEGNGRKRIVEAGFEDGVCYPHRGFSCSRNAM' A
#
# COMPACT_ATOMS: atom_id res chain seq x y z
N GLN A 1 -12.02 17.63 16.68
CA GLN A 1 -11.93 17.90 18.12
C GLN A 1 -10.48 17.68 18.49
N GLY A 2 -9.82 18.65 19.12
CA GLY A 2 -8.44 18.49 19.57
C GLY A 2 -8.38 17.74 20.90
N ALA A 3 -7.22 17.17 21.22
CA ALA A 3 -6.94 16.47 22.48
C ALA A 3 -5.48 16.68 22.84
N ASP A 4 -5.13 16.66 24.13
CA ASP A 4 -3.74 16.61 24.59
C ASP A 4 -3.28 15.15 24.55
N ILE A 5 -2.56 14.76 23.50
CA ILE A 5 -2.18 13.37 23.18
C ILE A 5 -0.86 13.03 23.85
N ASP A 6 0.06 13.98 23.96
CA ASP A 6 1.39 13.75 24.55
C ASP A 6 1.52 14.19 26.03
N ASN A 7 0.46 14.77 26.60
CA ASN A 7 0.32 15.18 28.01
C ASN A 7 1.23 16.35 28.39
N ASP A 8 1.50 17.27 27.46
CA ASP A 8 2.29 18.46 27.73
C ASP A 8 1.45 19.69 28.16
N GLY A 9 0.13 19.56 28.11
CA GLY A 9 -0.83 20.56 28.57
C GLY A 9 -1.27 21.56 27.50
N ASP A 10 -0.82 21.43 26.25
CA ASP A 10 -1.41 22.10 25.11
C ASP A 10 -2.41 21.20 24.34
N ILE A 11 -3.12 21.76 23.34
CA ILE A 11 -4.15 21.00 22.59
C ILE A 11 -3.53 20.57 21.25
N ASP A 12 -3.40 19.25 21.05
CA ASP A 12 -2.98 18.69 19.78
C ASP A 12 -4.09 18.62 18.74
N TYR A 13 -3.65 18.67 17.48
CA TYR A 13 -4.47 18.44 16.31
C TYR A 13 -3.82 17.40 15.40
N LEU A 14 -4.53 16.28 15.15
CA LEU A 14 -4.17 15.35 14.10
C LEU A 14 -4.86 15.73 12.79
N ALA A 15 -4.13 16.39 11.89
CA ALA A 15 -4.58 16.65 10.52
C ALA A 15 -4.05 15.55 9.59
N THR A 16 -4.93 14.64 9.16
CA THR A 16 -4.54 13.58 8.22
C THR A 16 -4.58 14.10 6.77
N ASN A 17 -3.66 13.61 5.94
CA ASN A 17 -3.71 13.80 4.49
C ASN A 17 -3.60 12.44 3.80
N PHE A 18 -4.70 11.93 3.26
CA PHE A 18 -4.70 10.68 2.49
C PHE A 18 -4.17 10.83 1.07
N GLY A 19 -4.14 12.05 0.51
CA GLY A 19 -3.78 12.28 -0.89
C GLY A 19 -2.31 11.96 -1.18
N PHE A 20 -1.39 12.72 -0.58
CA PHE A 20 0.05 12.55 -0.84
C PHE A 20 0.73 11.53 0.09
N ASN A 21 0.12 11.16 1.21
CA ASN A 21 0.69 10.17 2.15
C ASN A 21 0.37 8.72 1.78
N THR A 22 0.10 8.45 0.51
CA THR A 22 -0.06 7.10 -0.01
C THR A 22 1.28 6.52 -0.48
N LYS A 23 1.43 5.19 -0.34
CA LYS A 23 2.57 4.45 -0.88
C LYS A 23 2.53 4.36 -2.41
N TYR A 24 1.36 4.48 -3.02
CA TYR A 24 1.18 4.42 -4.46
C TYR A 24 1.65 5.75 -5.10
N LYS A 25 2.80 5.71 -5.76
CA LYS A 25 3.33 6.85 -6.54
C LYS A 25 3.21 6.51 -8.02
N VAL A 26 2.09 6.91 -8.62
CA VAL A 26 1.74 6.57 -10.00
C VAL A 26 2.00 7.71 -10.96
N SER A 27 2.46 7.40 -12.16
CA SER A 27 2.48 8.30 -13.31
C SER A 27 2.01 7.56 -14.58
N ALA A 28 1.87 8.29 -15.69
CA ALA A 28 1.54 7.66 -16.97
C ALA A 28 2.66 6.71 -17.45
N GLU A 29 3.90 7.01 -17.08
CA GLU A 29 5.10 6.24 -17.40
C GLU A 29 5.34 5.08 -16.42
N ALA A 30 4.90 5.23 -15.16
CA ALA A 30 5.01 4.24 -14.09
C ALA A 30 3.64 4.02 -13.42
N PRO A 31 2.72 3.27 -14.06
CA PRO A 31 1.41 3.00 -13.50
C PRO A 31 1.47 1.95 -12.39
N GLU A 32 0.45 1.93 -11.54
CA GLU A 32 0.21 0.82 -10.62
C GLU A 32 -0.47 -0.35 -11.35
N ILE A 33 -0.03 -1.58 -11.07
CA ILE A 33 -0.53 -2.79 -11.71
C ILE A 33 -1.17 -3.71 -10.67
N LEU A 34 -2.34 -4.24 -11.03
CA LEU A 34 -3.06 -5.24 -10.24
C LEU A 34 -3.12 -6.56 -11.00
N PHE A 35 -2.51 -7.60 -10.45
CA PHE A 35 -2.62 -8.96 -10.95
C PHE A 35 -3.65 -9.75 -10.15
N TYR A 36 -4.48 -10.53 -10.83
CA TYR A 36 -5.45 -11.42 -10.21
C TYR A 36 -5.41 -12.80 -10.85
N GLY A 37 -5.19 -13.83 -10.05
CA GLY A 37 -5.06 -15.19 -10.58
C GLY A 37 -4.75 -16.23 -9.52
N ASP A 38 -4.80 -17.49 -9.93
CA ASP A 38 -4.28 -18.61 -9.15
C ASP A 38 -2.79 -18.78 -9.47
N PHE A 39 -1.95 -18.24 -8.61
CA PHE A 39 -0.49 -18.29 -8.78
C PHE A 39 0.13 -19.58 -8.22
N GLU A 40 -0.66 -20.40 -7.51
CA GLU A 40 -0.17 -21.61 -6.83
C GLU A 40 -0.78 -22.90 -7.40
N GLY A 41 -1.73 -22.80 -8.34
CA GLY A 41 -2.39 -23.94 -8.98
C GLY A 41 -3.35 -24.71 -8.06
N ASN A 42 -3.78 -24.12 -6.96
CA ASN A 42 -4.63 -24.77 -5.94
C ASN A 42 -6.11 -24.33 -6.00
N GLY A 43 -6.48 -23.58 -7.02
CA GLY A 43 -7.82 -23.01 -7.22
C GLY A 43 -8.08 -21.72 -6.43
N ARG A 44 -7.20 -21.31 -5.50
CA ARG A 44 -7.34 -20.06 -4.75
C ARG A 44 -6.74 -18.91 -5.52
N LYS A 45 -7.59 -17.99 -5.93
CA LYS A 45 -7.17 -16.76 -6.59
C LYS A 45 -6.63 -15.77 -5.56
N ARG A 46 -5.56 -15.08 -5.92
CA ARG A 46 -4.94 -14.02 -5.12
C ARG A 46 -4.86 -12.72 -5.91
N ILE A 47 -4.69 -11.64 -5.17
CA ILE A 47 -4.41 -10.31 -5.71
C ILE A 47 -2.95 -9.99 -5.41
N VAL A 48 -2.22 -9.48 -6.40
CA VAL A 48 -0.87 -8.96 -6.25
C VAL A 48 -0.83 -7.53 -6.80
N GLU A 49 -0.42 -6.61 -5.96
CA GLU A 49 -0.21 -5.19 -6.28
C GLU A 49 1.27 -4.99 -6.63
N ALA A 50 1.54 -4.26 -7.71
CA ALA A 50 2.90 -4.02 -8.18
C ALA A 50 3.07 -2.61 -8.77
N GLY A 51 4.22 -2.03 -8.51
CA GLY A 51 4.64 -0.73 -9.04
C GLY A 51 6.00 -0.83 -9.76
N PHE A 52 6.46 0.29 -10.28
CA PHE A 52 7.76 0.36 -10.97
C PHE A 52 8.81 1.08 -10.12
N GLU A 53 10.01 0.50 -10.07
CA GLU A 53 11.21 1.11 -9.50
C GLU A 53 12.33 0.97 -10.55
N ASP A 54 12.96 2.09 -10.94
CA ASP A 54 13.98 2.14 -11.99
C ASP A 54 13.60 1.44 -13.31
N GLY A 55 12.31 1.52 -13.67
CA GLY A 55 11.76 0.90 -14.89
C GLY A 55 11.49 -0.61 -14.77
N VAL A 56 11.74 -1.22 -13.60
CA VAL A 56 11.47 -2.63 -13.32
C VAL A 56 10.20 -2.75 -12.47
N CYS A 57 9.33 -3.68 -12.82
CA CYS A 57 8.08 -3.92 -12.09
C CYS A 57 8.31 -4.87 -10.91
N TYR A 58 7.98 -4.41 -9.70
CA TYR A 58 8.13 -5.16 -8.46
C TYR A 58 6.80 -5.22 -7.68
N PRO A 59 6.53 -6.35 -6.99
CA PRO A 59 5.37 -6.43 -6.12
C PRO A 59 5.58 -5.56 -4.86
N HIS A 60 4.54 -4.84 -4.44
CA HIS A 60 4.59 -4.02 -3.21
C HIS A 60 4.81 -4.84 -1.94
N ARG A 61 4.43 -6.12 -1.97
CA ARG A 61 4.51 -7.03 -0.82
C ARG A 61 5.30 -8.27 -1.20
N GLY A 62 6.17 -8.69 -0.29
CA GLY A 62 6.89 -9.96 -0.41
C GLY A 62 5.93 -11.15 -0.50
N PHE A 63 6.35 -12.21 -1.20
CA PHE A 63 5.52 -13.37 -1.52
C PHE A 63 4.83 -13.99 -0.28
N SER A 64 5.51 -14.06 0.87
CA SER A 64 4.94 -14.59 2.12
C SER A 64 3.74 -13.75 2.62
N CYS A 65 3.83 -12.42 2.54
CA CYS A 65 2.76 -11.51 2.93
C CYS A 65 1.60 -11.57 1.93
N SER A 66 1.90 -11.63 0.63
CA SER A 66 0.91 -11.74 -0.45
C SER A 66 0.18 -13.10 -0.43
N ARG A 67 0.85 -14.16 0.04
CA ARG A 67 0.30 -15.52 0.19
C ARG A 67 -0.56 -15.71 1.44
N ASN A 68 -0.48 -14.84 2.43
CA ASN A 68 -1.32 -14.92 3.63
C ASN A 68 -2.38 -13.81 3.71
N ALA A 69 -2.37 -12.86 2.76
CA ALA A 69 -3.30 -11.73 2.76
C ALA A 69 -4.72 -12.06 2.30
N MET A 70 -5.01 -13.30 1.87
CA MET A 70 -6.35 -13.82 1.57
C MET A 70 -6.38 -15.34 1.74
#